data_AF-A0A7J5ZK14-F1
#
_entry.id   AF-A0A7J5ZK14-F1
#
_cell.length_a   1.000
_cell.length_b   1.000
_cell.length_c   1.000
_cell.angle_alpha   90.00
_cell.angle_beta   90.00
_cell.angle_gamma   90.00
#
_symmetry.space_group_name_H-M   'P 1'
#
loop_
_entity.id
_entity.type
_entity.pdbx_description
1 polymer ?
#
loop_
_entity_poly.entity_id
_entity_poly.type
_entity_poly.pdbx_seq_one_letter_code
_entity_poly.pdbx_strand_id
1 'polypeptide(L)'
;IYVDRDCCSETGVTPVLTWFRPWKVKVRLDVFHFMRRFTTGLTTEHHPLYGTFCSKLSSCIFEWDKDDIRHLKEAKKSELLKQHGGHIPTEAQIMSSISSSELAKHCRRRTRGVKETHTMIQELLDCMWELTDTTGLR
;
A
#
# COMPACT_ATOMS: atom_id res chain seq x y z
N ILE A 1 -15.84 -11.69 -1.03
CA ILE A 1 -15.20 -12.05 0.24
C ILE A 1 -13.69 -12.06 0.06
N TYR A 2 -12.98 -11.54 1.05
CA TYR A 2 -11.53 -11.67 1.14
C TYR A 2 -11.22 -12.84 2.07
N VAL A 3 -10.26 -13.67 1.70
CA VAL A 3 -9.87 -14.86 2.46
C VAL A 3 -8.35 -14.98 2.52
N ASP A 4 -7.88 -15.59 3.59
CA ASP A 4 -6.45 -15.73 3.89
C ASP A 4 -5.77 -16.82 3.05
N ARG A 5 -6.54 -17.84 2.66
CA ARG A 5 -6.09 -19.05 1.98
C ARG A 5 -7.18 -19.63 1.07
N ASP A 6 -6.80 -20.59 0.23
CA ASP A 6 -7.70 -21.37 -0.62
C ASP A 6 -8.54 -20.51 -1.59
N CYS A 7 -8.03 -19.33 -1.95
CA CYS A 7 -8.63 -18.37 -2.89
C CYS A 7 -8.24 -18.59 -4.35
N CYS A 8 -7.20 -19.38 -4.62
CA CYS A 8 -6.67 -19.64 -5.95
C CYS A 8 -7.10 -21.04 -6.39
N SER A 9 -7.40 -21.20 -7.68
CA SER A 9 -7.70 -22.50 -8.28
C SER A 9 -7.29 -22.48 -9.74
N GLU A 10 -6.58 -23.52 -10.17
CA GLU A 10 -6.23 -23.73 -11.58
C GLU A 10 -7.46 -24.14 -12.40
N THR A 11 -8.45 -24.78 -11.77
CA THR A 11 -9.67 -25.26 -12.41
C THR A 11 -10.82 -24.25 -12.37
N GLY A 12 -10.61 -23.07 -11.76
CA GLY A 12 -11.59 -21.99 -11.66
C GLY A 12 -12.60 -22.13 -10.51
N VAL A 13 -12.69 -23.31 -9.87
CA VAL A 13 -13.50 -23.52 -8.66
C VAL A 13 -12.59 -23.58 -7.45
N THR A 14 -12.68 -22.58 -6.59
CA THR A 14 -11.91 -22.54 -5.34
C THR A 14 -12.64 -23.33 -4.25
N PRO A 15 -11.94 -23.99 -3.31
CA PRO A 15 -12.56 -24.69 -2.18
C PRO A 15 -13.54 -23.80 -1.40
N VAL A 16 -13.17 -22.52 -1.26
CA VAL A 16 -13.98 -21.48 -0.60
C VAL A 16 -15.35 -21.33 -1.26
N LEU A 17 -15.46 -21.36 -2.60
CA LEU A 17 -16.75 -21.24 -3.28
C LEU A 17 -17.71 -22.39 -2.93
N THR A 18 -17.19 -23.56 -2.56
CA THR A 18 -18.00 -24.69 -2.10
C THR A 18 -18.55 -24.44 -0.70
N TRP A 19 -17.75 -23.88 0.21
CA TRP A 19 -18.15 -23.58 1.59
C TRP A 19 -19.24 -22.51 1.68
N PHE A 20 -19.27 -21.56 0.74
CA PHE A 20 -20.23 -20.45 0.73
C PHE A 20 -21.48 -20.70 -0.13
N ARG A 21 -21.76 -21.94 -0.55
CA ARG A 21 -23.01 -22.24 -1.27
C ARG A 21 -24.24 -21.93 -0.39
N PRO A 22 -25.35 -21.45 -0.98
CA PRO A 22 -25.60 -21.21 -2.40
C PRO A 22 -25.18 -19.81 -2.92
N TRP A 23 -24.34 -19.07 -2.19
CA TRP A 23 -24.13 -17.64 -2.44
C TRP A 23 -23.20 -17.41 -3.63
N LYS A 24 -23.60 -16.50 -4.53
CA LYS A 24 -22.76 -16.07 -5.66
C LYS A 24 -21.81 -14.96 -5.20
N VAL A 25 -20.65 -15.36 -4.68
CA VAL A 25 -19.63 -14.42 -4.17
C VAL A 25 -18.36 -14.44 -5.02
N LYS A 26 -17.68 -13.29 -5.13
CA LYS A 26 -16.30 -13.22 -5.65
C LYS A 26 -15.33 -13.47 -4.50
N VAL A 27 -14.49 -14.50 -4.62
CA VAL A 27 -13.42 -14.80 -3.67
C VAL A 27 -12.15 -14.07 -4.08
N ARG A 28 -11.50 -13.37 -3.15
CA ARG A 28 -10.24 -12.64 -3.36
C ARG A 28 -9.27 -12.98 -2.22
N LEU A 29 -7.97 -12.97 -2.51
CA LEU A 29 -6.94 -13.09 -1.48
C LEU A 29 -6.92 -11.82 -0.63
N ASP A 30 -6.88 -11.98 0.69
CA ASP A 30 -6.61 -10.89 1.62
C ASP A 30 -5.24 -10.24 1.33
N VAL A 31 -5.18 -8.92 1.41
CA VAL A 31 -3.99 -8.16 0.98
C VAL A 31 -2.81 -8.34 1.93
N PHE A 32 -3.04 -8.53 3.23
CA PHE A 32 -1.95 -8.85 4.16
C PHE A 32 -1.39 -10.24 3.86
N HIS A 33 -2.26 -11.20 3.54
CA HIS A 33 -1.82 -12.52 3.11
C HIS A 33 -1.10 -12.51 1.76
N PHE A 34 -1.52 -11.64 0.83
CA PHE A 34 -0.77 -11.42 -0.41
C PHE A 34 0.63 -10.89 -0.13
N MET A 35 0.78 -9.85 0.70
CA MET A 35 2.09 -9.32 1.09
C MET A 35 2.95 -10.37 1.82
N ARG A 36 2.34 -11.17 2.70
CA ARG A 36 3.03 -12.20 3.47
C ARG A 36 3.65 -13.29 2.58
N ARG A 37 3.07 -13.58 1.41
CA ARG A 37 3.66 -14.53 0.46
C ARG A 37 5.01 -14.04 -0.07
N PHE A 38 5.15 -12.75 -0.35
CA PHE A 38 6.45 -12.16 -0.72
C PHE A 38 7.45 -12.26 0.42
N THR A 39 7.06 -11.83 1.62
CA THR A 39 7.99 -11.83 2.75
C THR A 39 8.42 -13.24 3.11
N THR A 40 7.55 -14.26 2.99
CA THR A 40 7.90 -15.66 3.27
C THR A 40 8.87 -16.24 2.25
N GLY A 41 8.81 -15.81 0.99
CA GLY A 41 9.68 -16.32 -0.08
C GLY A 41 10.99 -15.55 -0.25
N LEU A 42 11.04 -14.29 0.17
CA LEU A 42 12.14 -13.38 -0.18
C LEU A 42 12.97 -12.87 1.01
N THR A 43 12.45 -12.93 2.24
CA THR A 43 13.15 -12.36 3.40
C THR A 43 12.70 -13.04 4.71
N THR A 44 13.19 -12.58 5.86
CA THR A 44 12.74 -13.02 7.19
C THR A 44 12.57 -11.80 8.08
N GLU A 45 11.76 -11.91 9.14
CA GLU A 45 11.56 -10.82 10.10
C GLU A 45 12.85 -10.39 10.84
N HIS A 46 13.86 -11.25 10.85
CA HIS A 46 15.18 -10.97 11.42
C HIS A 46 16.10 -10.17 10.48
N HIS A 47 15.74 -10.05 9.20
CA HIS A 47 16.57 -9.34 8.23
C HIS A 47 16.50 -7.82 8.46
N PRO A 48 17.62 -7.08 8.49
CA PRO A 48 17.62 -5.63 8.75
C PRO A 48 16.73 -4.82 7.78
N LEU A 49 16.64 -5.27 6.52
CA LEU A 49 15.80 -4.63 5.49
C LEU A 49 14.34 -5.10 5.49
N TYR A 50 13.91 -5.97 6.40
CA TYR A 50 12.55 -6.52 6.43
C TYR A 50 11.49 -5.42 6.49
N GLY A 51 11.64 -4.47 7.43
CA GLY A 51 10.71 -3.35 7.58
C GLY A 51 10.67 -2.46 6.34
N THR A 52 11.85 -2.18 5.77
CA THR A 52 11.98 -1.40 4.52
C THR A 52 11.28 -2.09 3.35
N PHE A 53 11.50 -3.40 3.17
CA PHE A 53 10.85 -4.19 2.13
C PHE A 53 9.33 -4.19 2.31
N CYS A 54 8.82 -4.45 3.52
CA CYS A 54 7.39 -4.44 3.79
C CYS A 54 6.75 -3.07 3.54
N SER A 55 7.42 -1.99 3.94
CA SER A 55 6.97 -0.62 3.71
C SER A 55 6.89 -0.31 2.22
N LYS A 56 7.93 -0.66 1.44
CA LYS A 56 7.96 -0.46 -0.01
C LYS A 56 6.93 -1.33 -0.73
N LEU A 57 6.79 -2.59 -0.34
CA LEU A 57 5.77 -3.49 -0.91
C LEU A 57 4.36 -2.93 -0.66
N SER A 58 4.10 -2.44 0.56
CA SER A 58 2.85 -1.75 0.87
C SER A 58 2.65 -0.53 -0.02
N SER A 59 3.70 0.27 -0.27
CA SER A 59 3.58 1.45 -1.12
C SER A 59 3.42 1.13 -2.60
N CYS A 60 3.81 -0.07 -3.07
CA CYS A 60 3.49 -0.55 -4.42
C CYS A 60 2.01 -0.93 -4.55
N ILE A 61 1.41 -1.51 -3.50
CA ILE A 61 0.02 -1.99 -3.52
C ILE A 61 -0.99 -0.88 -3.25
N PHE A 62 -0.69 0.01 -2.30
CA PHE A 62 -1.64 1.02 -1.83
C PHE A 62 -1.29 2.44 -2.26
N GLU A 63 -2.29 3.16 -2.74
CA GLU A 63 -2.27 4.62 -2.92
C GLU A 63 -3.27 5.29 -1.98
N TRP A 64 -3.07 6.57 -1.71
CA TRP A 64 -4.10 7.39 -1.06
C TRP A 64 -5.21 7.73 -2.05
N ASP A 65 -6.44 7.79 -1.55
CA ASP A 65 -7.58 8.22 -2.35
C ASP A 65 -7.38 9.66 -2.83
N LYS A 66 -7.43 9.86 -4.15
CA LYS A 66 -7.18 11.17 -4.77
C LYS A 66 -8.18 12.25 -4.35
N ASP A 67 -9.43 11.89 -4.12
CA ASP A 67 -10.46 12.83 -3.68
C ASP A 67 -10.27 13.20 -2.21
N ASP A 68 -9.94 12.23 -1.36
CA ASP A 68 -9.63 12.51 0.04
C ASP A 68 -8.37 13.39 0.17
N ILE A 69 -7.35 13.15 -0.67
CA ILE A 69 -6.15 13.99 -0.74
C ILE A 69 -6.51 15.41 -1.19
N ARG A 70 -7.39 15.56 -2.19
CA ARG A 70 -7.86 16.88 -2.63
C ARG A 70 -8.54 17.63 -1.49
N HIS A 71 -9.47 17.00 -0.77
CA HIS A 71 -10.14 17.64 0.36
C HIS A 71 -9.17 17.98 1.50
N LEU A 72 -8.21 17.12 1.78
CA LEU A 72 -7.17 17.40 2.80
C LEU A 72 -6.31 18.61 2.40
N LYS A 73 -5.93 18.72 1.13
CA LYS A 73 -5.21 19.88 0.59
C LYS A 73 -6.01 21.17 0.71
N GLU A 74 -7.30 21.14 0.40
CA GLU A 74 -8.19 22.30 0.52
C GLU A 74 -8.34 22.75 1.98
N ALA A 75 -8.47 21.80 2.91
CA ALA A 75 -8.49 22.07 4.34
C ALA A 75 -7.16 22.71 4.79
N LYS A 76 -6.02 22.15 4.38
CA LYS A 76 -4.69 22.69 4.71
C LYS A 76 -4.43 24.06 4.12
N LYS A 77 -4.84 24.29 2.88
CA LYS A 77 -4.80 25.63 2.26
C LYS A 77 -5.57 26.64 3.11
N SER A 78 -6.77 26.28 3.55
CA SER A 78 -7.63 27.15 4.37
C SER A 78 -7.04 27.42 5.76
N GLU A 79 -6.39 26.43 6.36
CA GLU A 79 -5.66 26.56 7.62
C GLU A 79 -4.48 27.54 7.48
N LEU A 80 -3.64 27.34 6.46
CA LEU A 80 -2.44 28.14 6.19
C LEU A 80 -2.79 29.59 5.83
N LEU A 81 -3.87 29.82 5.07
CA LEU A 81 -4.37 31.17 4.76
C LEU A 81 -4.70 31.96 6.03
N LYS A 82 -5.31 31.31 7.02
CA LYS A 82 -5.62 31.94 8.31
C LYS A 82 -4.37 32.22 9.14
N GLN A 83 -3.40 31.31 9.12
CA GLN A 83 -2.15 31.45 9.87
C GLN A 83 -1.23 32.54 9.30
N HIS A 84 -1.19 32.72 7.97
CA HIS A 84 -0.27 33.62 7.28
C HIS A 84 -0.93 34.94 6.83
N GLY A 85 -1.99 35.39 7.52
CA GLY A 85 -2.60 36.70 7.27
C GLY A 85 -3.14 36.87 5.84
N GLY A 86 -3.61 35.80 5.21
CA GLY A 86 -4.17 35.82 3.85
C GLY A 86 -3.15 35.59 2.72
N HIS A 87 -1.87 35.34 3.02
CA HIS A 87 -0.90 34.92 2.00
C HIS A 87 -1.27 33.55 1.42
N ILE A 88 -1.46 33.47 0.10
CA ILE A 88 -1.88 32.25 -0.58
C ILE A 88 -0.71 31.26 -0.60
N PRO A 89 -0.82 30.09 0.06
CA PRO A 89 0.26 29.10 0.05
C PRO A 89 0.36 28.44 -1.32
N THR A 90 1.59 28.12 -1.71
CA THR A 90 1.89 27.29 -2.89
C THR A 90 1.52 25.83 -2.64
N GLU A 91 1.32 25.06 -3.72
CA GLU A 91 1.03 23.62 -3.62
C GLU A 91 2.12 22.86 -2.86
N ALA A 92 3.40 23.24 -3.03
CA ALA A 92 4.51 22.63 -2.32
C ALA A 92 4.45 22.88 -0.80
N GLN A 93 4.06 24.08 -0.37
CA GLN A 93 3.87 24.42 1.04
C GLN A 93 2.68 23.69 1.66
N ILE A 94 1.59 23.53 0.90
CA ILE A 94 0.43 22.73 1.34
C ILE A 94 0.87 21.28 1.53
N MET A 95 1.57 20.70 0.55
CA MET A 95 2.03 19.32 0.61
C MET A 95 3.01 19.07 1.76
N SER A 96 3.96 19.97 2.00
CA SER A 96 4.91 19.82 3.11
C SER A 96 4.27 19.98 4.49
N SER A 97 3.12 20.66 4.57
CA SER A 97 2.35 20.81 5.82
C SER A 97 1.51 19.58 6.19
N ILE A 98 1.30 18.64 5.25
CA ILE A 98 0.53 17.43 5.48
C ILE A 98 1.44 16.38 6.10
N SER A 99 1.13 15.98 7.33
CA SER A 99 1.84 14.89 8.01
C SER A 99 1.33 13.50 7.61
N SER A 100 2.15 12.46 7.82
CA SER A 100 1.73 11.07 7.59
C SER A 100 0.57 10.63 8.48
N SER A 101 0.44 11.19 9.69
CA SER A 101 -0.67 10.91 10.59
C SER A 101 -1.98 11.52 10.09
N GLU A 102 -1.93 12.72 9.49
CA GLU A 102 -3.09 13.34 8.87
C GLU A 102 -3.56 12.56 7.64
N LEU A 103 -2.62 12.10 6.81
CA LEU A 103 -2.96 11.19 5.70
C LEU A 103 -3.67 9.94 6.22
N ALA A 104 -3.13 9.28 7.23
CA ALA A 104 -3.72 8.07 7.79
C ALA A 104 -5.09 8.31 8.44
N LYS A 105 -5.31 9.49 9.02
CA LYS A 105 -6.56 9.85 9.69
C LYS A 105 -7.66 10.30 8.73
N HIS A 106 -7.29 11.00 7.65
CA HIS A 106 -8.24 11.72 6.80
C HIS A 106 -8.36 11.17 5.39
N CYS A 107 -7.40 10.35 4.94
CA CYS A 107 -7.41 9.78 3.60
C CYS A 107 -7.54 8.27 3.65
N ARG A 108 -8.46 7.71 2.88
CA ARG A 108 -8.54 6.27 2.69
C ARG A 108 -7.38 5.80 1.82
N ARG A 109 -6.89 4.59 2.09
CA ARG A 109 -6.01 3.88 1.16
C ARG A 109 -6.86 3.06 0.20
N ARG A 110 -6.40 2.96 -1.04
CA ARG A 110 -6.98 2.14 -2.10
C ARG A 110 -5.92 1.23 -2.66
N THR A 111 -6.31 0.04 -3.12
CA THR A 111 -5.42 -0.81 -3.90
C THR A 111 -5.29 -0.25 -5.32
N ARG A 112 -4.07 -0.18 -5.83
CA ARG A 112 -3.80 0.18 -7.23
C ARG A 112 -4.37 -0.83 -8.21
N GLY A 113 -4.37 -0.47 -9.49
CA GLY A 113 -4.74 -1.38 -10.57
C GLY A 113 -3.76 -2.54 -10.72
N VAL A 114 -4.20 -3.64 -11.33
CA VAL A 114 -3.40 -4.86 -11.49
C VAL A 114 -2.07 -4.60 -12.22
N LYS A 115 -2.11 -3.91 -13.37
CA LYS A 115 -0.92 -3.62 -14.18
C LYS A 115 0.08 -2.76 -13.41
N GLU A 116 -0.41 -1.68 -12.80
CA GLU A 116 0.41 -0.75 -12.02
C GLU A 116 1.04 -1.43 -10.81
N THR A 117 0.26 -2.19 -10.05
CA THR A 117 0.75 -2.97 -8.91
C THR A 117 1.84 -3.95 -9.34
N HIS A 118 1.63 -4.67 -10.45
CA HIS A 118 2.61 -5.62 -10.98
C HIS A 118 3.92 -4.92 -11.36
N THR A 119 3.86 -3.83 -12.13
CA THR A 119 5.04 -3.06 -12.53
C THR A 119 5.82 -2.56 -11.31
N MET A 120 5.15 -1.93 -10.35
CA MET A 120 5.83 -1.40 -9.16
C MET A 120 6.41 -2.49 -8.26
N ILE A 121 5.78 -3.66 -8.17
CA ILE A 121 6.35 -4.80 -7.44
C ILE A 121 7.59 -5.32 -8.17
N GLN A 122 7.55 -5.46 -9.49
CA GLN A 122 8.72 -5.90 -10.26
C GLN A 122 9.89 -4.94 -10.07
N GLU A 123 9.65 -3.62 -10.21
CA GLU A 123 10.67 -2.59 -9.99
C GLU A 123 11.24 -2.65 -8.56
N LEU A 124 10.39 -2.90 -7.56
CA LEU A 124 10.83 -3.09 -6.18
C LEU A 124 11.76 -4.30 -6.05
N LEU A 125 11.42 -5.42 -6.66
CA LEU A 125 12.23 -6.63 -6.61
C LEU A 125 13.59 -6.40 -7.27
N ASP A 126 13.60 -5.79 -8.46
CA ASP A 126 14.82 -5.48 -9.19
C ASP A 126 15.72 -4.51 -8.39
N CYS A 127 15.13 -3.48 -7.78
CA CYS A 127 15.87 -2.50 -6.97
C CYS A 127 16.43 -3.07 -5.66
N MET A 128 15.72 -4.01 -5.05
CA MET A 128 16.13 -4.59 -3.76
C MET A 128 17.08 -5.77 -3.93
N TRP A 129 17.14 -6.38 -5.11
CA TRP A 129 18.02 -7.52 -5.40
C TRP A 129 19.49 -7.22 -5.16
N GLU A 130 19.90 -5.99 -5.46
CA GLU A 130 21.28 -5.51 -5.31
C GLU A 130 21.58 -4.91 -3.93
N LEU A 131 20.60 -4.86 -3.02
CA LEU A 131 20.80 -4.31 -1.68
C LEU A 131 21.31 -5.39 -0.72
N THR A 132 22.60 -5.33 -0.42
CA THR A 132 23.17 -6.05 0.72
C THR A 132 23.01 -5.22 2.00
N ASP A 133 22.81 -5.87 3.14
CA ASP A 133 22.83 -5.17 4.41
C ASP A 133 24.25 -4.63 4.62
N THR A 134 24.39 -3.33 4.82
CA THR A 134 25.69 -2.72 5.12
C THR A 134 26.13 -3.02 6.56
N THR A 135 25.94 -4.25 7.04
CA THR A 135 26.53 -4.70 8.31
C THR A 135 28.01 -5.02 8.17
N GLY A 136 28.53 -5.06 6.93
CA GLY A 136 29.97 -5.20 6.69
C GLY A 136 30.57 -6.52 7.19
N LEU A 137 29.74 -7.51 7.50
CA LEU A 137 30.18 -8.83 7.91
C LEU A 137 30.08 -9.78 6.72
N ARG A 138 31.25 -10.06 6.13
CA ARG A 138 31.49 -11.35 5.47
C ARG A 138 31.67 -12.43 6.51
#